data_AF-A0A5C8TZM3-F1
#
_entry.id   AF-A0A5C8TZM3-F1
#
_cell.length_a   1.000
_cell.length_b   1.000
_cell.length_c   1.000
_cell.angle_alpha   90.00
_cell.angle_beta   90.00
_cell.angle_gamma   90.00
#
_symmetry.space_group_name_H-M   'P 1'
#
loop_
_entity.id
_entity.type
_entity.pdbx_description
1 polymer ?
#
loop_
_entity_poly.entity_id
_entity_poly.type
_entity_poly.pdbx_seq_one_letter_code
_entity_poly.pdbx_strand_id
1 'polypeptide(L)'
;TALSLGGYGAARGNDYRSAGRFRLASLSVVEPYGPSRILVWLQAARAGGCNGDSGGPITGEAGVLALAAWVKRVCGGLTQGILLGPQRGWIDRTLGGWGTAARWTP
;
A
#
# COMPACT_ATOMS: atom_id res chain seq x y z
N THR A 1 2.85 3.74 -14.92
CA THR A 1 1.72 4.13 -14.05
C THR A 1 2.25 4.48 -12.66
N ALA A 2 1.78 5.56 -12.04
CA ALA A 2 2.17 5.95 -10.68
C ALA A 2 0.99 5.74 -9.71
N LEU A 3 1.27 5.26 -8.51
CA LEU A 3 0.31 5.11 -7.41
C LEU A 3 0.78 5.94 -6.22
N SER A 4 -0.17 6.37 -5.37
CA SER A 4 0.15 7.10 -4.15
C SER A 4 0.14 6.18 -2.95
N LEU A 5 1.27 6.09 -2.24
CA LEU A 5 1.34 5.47 -0.93
C LEU A 5 1.01 6.52 0.14
N GLY A 6 0.08 6.20 1.03
CA GLY A 6 -0.23 6.99 2.23
C GLY A 6 0.06 6.25 3.52
N GLY A 7 0.50 6.99 4.54
CA GLY A 7 0.79 6.39 5.84
C GLY A 7 1.22 7.38 6.91
N TYR A 8 1.35 6.86 8.13
CA TYR A 8 1.79 7.57 9.33
C TYR A 8 3.15 7.07 9.83
N GLY A 9 3.82 6.22 9.04
CA GLY A 9 5.12 5.65 9.38
C GLY A 9 6.22 6.71 9.51
N ALA A 10 7.39 6.23 9.90
CA ALA A 10 8.57 7.08 9.98
C ALA A 10 8.87 7.74 8.63
N ALA A 11 9.45 8.94 8.66
CA ALA A 11 9.89 9.64 7.46
C ALA A 11 11.22 9.08 6.92
N ARG A 12 12.01 8.41 7.77
CA ARG A 12 13.37 7.94 7.49
C ARG A 12 13.68 6.69 8.32
N GLY A 13 14.63 5.89 7.83
CA GLY A 13 15.13 4.72 8.56
C GLY A 13 15.62 5.09 9.96
N ASN A 14 15.18 4.33 10.96
CA ASN A 14 15.51 4.49 12.38
C ASN A 14 15.05 5.80 13.05
N ASP A 15 14.26 6.64 12.36
CA ASP A 15 13.68 7.87 12.92
C ASP A 15 12.21 7.65 13.32
N TYR A 16 11.97 6.79 14.31
CA TYR A 16 10.62 6.44 14.77
C TYR A 16 9.86 7.63 15.36
N ARG A 17 10.56 8.66 15.84
CA ARG A 17 9.95 9.89 16.39
C ARG A 17 9.26 10.73 15.31
N SER A 18 9.60 10.53 14.04
CA SER A 18 8.99 11.24 12.92
C SER A 18 7.65 10.66 12.45
N ALA A 19 7.23 9.53 13.03
CA ALA A 19 5.92 8.91 12.80
C ALA A 19 4.77 9.76 13.35
N GLY A 20 3.54 9.42 12.99
CA GLY A 20 2.31 10.07 13.47
C GLY A 20 1.82 11.26 12.65
N ARG A 21 2.60 11.71 11.65
CA ARG A 21 2.13 12.67 10.63
C ARG A 21 1.78 11.94 9.34
N PHE A 22 0.56 12.15 8.84
CA PHE A 22 0.14 11.60 7.55
C PHE A 22 0.97 12.18 6.41
N ARG A 23 1.47 11.31 5.53
CA ARG A 23 2.25 11.68 4.34
C ARG A 23 1.80 10.87 3.14
N LEU A 24 2.02 11.44 1.96
CA LEU A 24 1.81 10.80 0.68
C LEU A 24 3.12 10.77 -0.11
N ALA A 25 3.34 9.68 -0.84
CA ALA A 25 4.45 9.53 -1.78
C ALA A 25 3.93 8.94 -3.10
N SER A 26 4.25 9.61 -4.21
CA SER A 26 4.00 9.08 -5.55
C SER A 26 5.12 8.11 -5.93
N LEU A 27 4.75 6.86 -6.25
CA LEU A 27 5.66 5.78 -6.58
C LEU A 27 5.28 5.15 -7.92
N SER A 28 6.27 4.85 -8.75
CA SER A 28 6.04 4.18 -10.03
C SER A 28 5.78 2.70 -9.80
N VAL A 29 4.79 2.14 -10.50
CA VAL A 29 4.62 0.68 -10.63
C VAL A 29 5.81 0.14 -11.39
N VAL A 30 6.53 -0.80 -10.79
CA VAL A 30 7.64 -1.52 -11.41
C VAL A 30 7.23 -2.95 -11.68
N GLU A 31 7.51 -3.42 -12.91
CA GLU A 31 7.10 -4.74 -13.41
C GLU A 31 7.53 -5.89 -12.51
N PRO A 32 6.76 -7.00 -12.49
CA PRO A 32 6.63 -7.79 -11.29
C PRO A 32 7.94 -8.50 -10.94
N TYR A 33 8.32 -8.42 -9.68
CA TYR A 33 9.37 -9.25 -9.08
C TYR A 33 8.90 -10.73 -8.92
N GLY A 34 8.21 -11.30 -9.91
CA GLY A 34 7.80 -12.70 -9.94
C GLY A 34 6.37 -12.99 -10.44
N PRO A 35 5.90 -14.24 -10.37
CA PRO A 35 4.61 -14.69 -10.91
C PRO A 35 3.40 -14.29 -10.06
N SER A 36 3.59 -13.53 -8.98
CA SER A 36 2.52 -13.21 -8.04
C SER A 36 1.47 -12.30 -8.66
N ARG A 37 0.20 -12.68 -8.51
CA ARG A 37 -0.97 -11.91 -8.96
C ARG A 37 -1.68 -11.16 -7.83
N ILE A 38 -1.17 -11.26 -6.60
CA ILE A 38 -1.78 -10.65 -5.41
C ILE A 38 -0.99 -9.45 -4.90
N LEU A 39 0.12 -9.09 -5.58
CA LEU A 39 1.04 -8.05 -5.14
C LEU A 39 1.20 -6.96 -6.20
N VAL A 40 1.43 -5.74 -5.75
CA VAL A 40 1.96 -4.63 -6.55
C VAL A 40 3.32 -4.23 -6.02
N TRP A 41 4.24 -3.90 -6.91
CA TRP A 41 5.58 -3.43 -6.59
C TRP A 41 5.74 -2.00 -7.04
N LEU A 42 6.25 -1.16 -6.15
CA LEU A 42 6.33 0.28 -6.30
C LEU A 42 7.74 0.77 -5.99
N GLN A 43 8.22 1.73 -6.77
CA GLN A 43 9.55 2.30 -6.55
C GLN A 43 9.60 3.79 -6.87
N ALA A 44 10.42 4.51 -6.09
CA ALA A 44 10.89 5.85 -6.41
C ALA A 44 12.36 6.02 -5.97
N ALA A 45 13.05 7.02 -6.53
CA ALA A 45 14.46 7.26 -6.23
C ALA A 45 14.71 7.74 -4.79
N ARG A 46 13.81 8.57 -4.24
CA ARG A 46 13.95 9.21 -2.92
C ARG A 46 12.68 9.13 -2.07
N ALA A 47 11.79 8.20 -2.40
CA ALA A 47 10.55 7.96 -1.68
C ALA A 47 10.21 6.46 -1.67
N GLY A 48 9.31 6.07 -0.78
CA GLY A 48 8.84 4.70 -0.58
C GLY A 48 8.20 4.59 0.81
N GLY A 49 7.68 3.41 1.13
CA GLY A 49 7.20 3.14 2.48
C GLY A 49 8.32 3.03 3.49
N CYS A 50 7.96 3.07 4.76
CA CYS A 50 8.85 2.98 5.90
C CYS A 50 8.19 2.18 7.03
N ASN A 51 8.95 1.87 8.07
CA ASN A 51 8.39 1.23 9.27
C ASN A 51 7.21 2.05 9.82
N GLY A 52 6.09 1.36 10.04
CA GLY A 52 4.82 1.97 10.48
C GLY A 52 3.84 2.31 9.36
N ASP A 53 4.23 2.19 8.09
CA ASP A 53 3.29 2.33 6.96
C ASP A 53 2.51 1.04 6.66
N SER A 54 2.78 -0.07 7.37
CA SER A 54 2.07 -1.34 7.20
C SER A 54 0.56 -1.16 7.35
N GLY A 55 -0.21 -1.69 6.40
CA GLY A 55 -1.66 -1.52 6.29
C GLY A 55 -2.08 -0.18 5.68
N GLY A 56 -1.15 0.74 5.43
CA GLY A 56 -1.42 2.04 4.81
C GLY A 56 -1.96 1.90 3.37
N PRO A 57 -2.84 2.81 2.93
CA PRO A 57 -3.45 2.73 1.62
C PRO A 57 -2.46 3.03 0.49
N ILE A 58 -2.53 2.23 -0.56
CA ILE A 58 -1.96 2.54 -1.88
C ILE A 58 -3.12 2.85 -2.81
N THR A 59 -3.18 4.09 -3.29
CA THR A 59 -4.30 4.61 -4.08
C THR A 59 -3.92 4.87 -5.53
N GLY A 60 -4.89 4.65 -6.41
CA GLY A 60 -4.92 5.19 -7.78
C GLY A 60 -6.01 6.25 -7.91
N GLU A 61 -6.39 6.58 -9.14
CA GLU A 61 -7.41 7.61 -9.41
C GLU A 61 -8.78 7.26 -8.82
N ALA A 62 -9.17 5.98 -8.85
CA ALA A 62 -10.50 5.53 -8.43
C ALA A 62 -10.63 5.18 -6.94
N GLY A 63 -9.52 5.16 -6.18
CA GLY A 63 -9.52 4.81 -4.76
C GLY A 63 -8.38 3.90 -4.33
N VAL A 64 -8.60 3.16 -3.23
CA VAL A 64 -7.61 2.23 -2.66
C VAL A 64 -7.51 0.98 -3.51
N LEU A 65 -6.32 0.69 -4.03
CA LEU A 65 -6.01 -0.46 -4.88
C LEU A 65 -5.29 -1.57 -4.11
N ALA A 66 -4.45 -1.18 -3.16
CA ALA A 66 -3.63 -2.10 -2.37
C ALA A 66 -3.37 -1.56 -0.97
N LEU A 67 -2.85 -2.43 -0.09
CA LEU A 67 -2.37 -2.06 1.24
C LEU A 67 -0.86 -2.31 1.33
N ALA A 68 -0.10 -1.35 1.85
CA ALA A 68 1.32 -1.51 2.08
C ALA A 68 1.60 -2.67 3.04
N ALA A 69 2.44 -3.61 2.61
CA ALA A 69 2.71 -4.84 3.36
C ALA A 69 4.19 -4.99 3.69
N TRP A 70 5.07 -4.49 2.83
CA TRP A 70 6.51 -4.67 3.00
C TRP A 70 7.30 -3.57 2.29
N VAL A 71 8.49 -3.30 2.80
CA VAL A 71 9.45 -2.37 2.21
C VAL A 71 10.84 -3.00 2.23
N LYS A 72 11.66 -2.69 1.24
CA LYS A 72 13.04 -3.16 1.21
C LYS A 72 13.85 -2.43 2.27
N ARG A 73 14.48 -3.19 3.18
CA ARG A 73 15.21 -2.69 4.37
C ARG A 73 14.25 -2.02 5.36
N VAL A 74 14.62 -0.86 5.92
CA VAL A 74 13.82 -0.16 6.92
C VAL A 74 12.88 0.88 6.32
N CYS A 75 13.31 1.60 5.28
CA CYS A 75 12.52 2.62 4.57
C CYS A 75 13.04 2.86 3.15
N GLY A 76 12.13 3.23 2.25
CA GLY A 76 12.41 3.79 0.93
C GLY A 76 12.69 2.76 -0.17
N GLY A 77 12.75 3.26 -1.40
CA GLY A 77 13.07 2.45 -2.58
C GLY A 77 11.91 1.55 -2.96
N LEU A 78 12.08 0.23 -2.79
CA LEU A 78 11.11 -0.77 -3.20
C LEU A 78 10.06 -0.98 -2.11
N THR A 79 8.80 -0.73 -2.46
CA THR A 79 7.62 -0.92 -1.61
C THR A 79 6.72 -1.97 -2.25
N GLN A 80 6.15 -2.84 -1.43
CA GLN A 80 5.23 -3.89 -1.86
C GLN A 80 3.87 -3.66 -1.21
N GLY A 81 2.82 -3.79 -2.01
CA GLY A 81 1.44 -3.77 -1.54
C GLY A 81 0.69 -5.04 -1.89
N ILE A 82 -0.30 -5.41 -1.07
CA ILE A 82 -1.25 -6.49 -1.34
C ILE A 82 -2.46 -5.89 -2.08
N LEU A 83 -2.72 -6.38 -3.30
CA LEU A 83 -3.85 -5.95 -4.12
C LEU A 83 -5.19 -6.34 -3.50
N LEU A 84 -6.14 -5.41 -3.45
CA LEU A 84 -7.50 -5.67 -2.95
C LEU A 84 -8.35 -6.45 -3.94
N GLY A 85 -8.14 -6.27 -5.25
CA GLY A 85 -8.94 -6.90 -6.31
C GLY A 85 -9.06 -8.43 -6.15
N PRO A 86 -7.94 -9.18 -6.04
CA PRO A 86 -7.98 -10.63 -5.80
C PRO A 86 -8.64 -11.05 -4.48
N GLN A 87 -8.75 -10.14 -3.51
CA GLN A 87 -9.31 -10.40 -2.17
C GLN A 87 -10.81 -10.05 -2.05
N ARG A 88 -11.42 -9.44 -3.08
CA ARG A 88 -12.81 -8.94 -3.05
C ARG A 88 -13.80 -9.96 -2.51
N GLY A 89 -13.77 -11.19 -3.01
CA GLY A 89 -14.71 -12.23 -2.56
C GLY A 89 -14.60 -12.58 -1.07
N TRP A 90 -13.40 -12.51 -0.48
CA TRP A 90 -13.23 -12.69 0.96
C TRP A 90 -13.69 -11.46 1.74
N ILE A 91 -13.37 -10.26 1.26
CA ILE A 91 -13.81 -8.99 1.85
C ILE A 91 -15.34 -8.93 1.91
N ASP A 92 -16.03 -9.21 0.80
CA ASP A 92 -17.48 -9.15 0.70
C ASP A 92 -18.16 -10.15 1.66
N ARG A 93 -17.64 -11.39 1.76
CA ARG A 93 -18.16 -12.38 2.72
C ARG A 93 -17.97 -11.95 4.16
N THR A 94 -16.82 -11.37 4.49
CA THR A 94 -16.50 -10.91 5.85
C THR A 94 -17.41 -9.75 6.25
N LEU A 95 -17.54 -8.75 5.38
CA LEU A 95 -18.41 -7.60 5.59
C LEU A 95 -19.89 -8.01 5.67
N GLY A 96 -20.32 -8.95 4.83
CA GLY A 96 -21.67 -9.51 4.89
C GLY A 96 -21.99 -10.16 6.24
N GLY A 97 -21.02 -10.87 6.84
CA GLY A 97 -21.16 -11.42 8.20
C GLY A 97 -21.29 -10.35 9.30
N TRP A 98 -20.85 -9.12 9.02
CA TRP A 98 -20.99 -7.97 9.92
C TRP A 98 -22.21 -7.09 9.58
N GLY A 99 -23.04 -7.48 8.60
CA GLY A 99 -24.19 -6.70 8.16
C GLY A 99 -23.82 -5.42 7.40
N THR A 100 -22.65 -5.39 6.74
CA THR A 100 -22.17 -4.25 5.95
C THR A 100 -21.66 -4.70 4.57
N ALA A 101 -21.32 -3.76 3.70
CA ALA A 101 -20.85 -4.04 2.34
C ALA A 101 -19.73 -3.08 1.92
N ALA A 102 -18.78 -3.60 1.13
CA ALA A 102 -17.77 -2.77 0.50
C ALA A 102 -18.40 -1.98 -0.65
N ARG A 103 -17.90 -0.75 -0.86
CA ARG A 103 -18.20 0.02 -2.07
C ARG A 103 -17.08 -0.18 -3.07
N TRP A 104 -17.38 -0.92 -4.14
CA TRP A 104 -16.47 -1.08 -5.27
C TRP A 104 -16.81 -0.05 -6.36
N THR A 105 -15.79 0.64 -6.87
CA THR A 105 -15.92 1.42 -8.10
C THR A 105 -15.73 0.49 -9.31
N PRO A 106 -16.51 0.66 -10.39
CA PRO A 106 -16.29 -0.02 -11.67
C PRO A 106 -14.86 0.17 -12.18
#